data_AF-A0A8T4N7L7-F1
#
_entry.id   AF-A0A8T4N7L7-F1
#
_cell.length_a   1.000
_cell.length_b   1.000
_cell.length_c   1.000
_cell.angle_alpha   90.00
_cell.angle_beta   90.00
_cell.angle_gamma   90.00
#
_symmetry.space_group_name_H-M   'P 1'
#
loop_
_entity.id
_entity.type
_entity.pdbx_description
1 polymer ?
#
loop_
_entity_poly.entity_id
_entity_poly.type
_entity_poly.pdbx_seq_one_letter_code
_entity_poly.pdbx_strand_id
1 'polypeptide(L)'
;MLKKFLKEAMALIAGKPAEDLVDLLDTHKHVNEFIIAKKLNLTINQTRNILYKISDYGLVSSIRKKDKRKGWYTYFWKIEILKSLEFIRNDLLKKMDNLQHQIKSRETKRFYVCEKCHVELNEENALFNNFTCTECGSILVMRDNTKMINEMKRNLERLKKDLGFVQQEIAKENQVLEKKKSKEMKKERKEIEAKKRSQKLARIKKKTLKKIKPVKIKKKKIPRKKFFKKLFKKHKARKNLKKKKKR
;
A
#
# COMPACT_ATOMS: atom_id res chain seq x y z
N MET A 1 -2.39 12.45 -16.32
CA MET A 1 -3.37 12.88 -15.29
C MET A 1 -3.23 12.05 -14.02
N LEU A 2 -3.46 10.73 -14.04
CA LEU A 2 -3.30 9.85 -12.87
C LEU A 2 -1.96 10.05 -12.13
N LYS A 3 -0.83 10.01 -12.85
CA LYS A 3 0.51 10.22 -12.25
C LYS A 3 0.67 11.57 -11.55
N LYS A 4 0.04 12.62 -12.06
CA LYS A 4 0.09 13.96 -11.44
C LYS A 4 -0.60 13.93 -10.08
N PHE A 5 -1.79 13.35 -10.01
CA PHE A 5 -2.52 13.19 -8.76
C PHE A 5 -1.77 12.32 -7.76
N LEU A 6 -1.20 11.19 -8.21
CA LEU A 6 -0.39 10.32 -7.34
C LEU A 6 0.85 11.05 -6.79
N LYS A 7 1.53 11.87 -7.62
CA LYS A 7 2.66 12.70 -7.18
C LYS A 7 2.22 13.72 -6.14
N GLU A 8 1.09 14.38 -6.37
CA GLU A 8 0.53 15.35 -5.44
C GLU A 8 0.15 14.71 -4.08
N ALA A 9 -0.47 13.53 -4.08
CA ALA A 9 -0.76 12.78 -2.85
C ALA A 9 0.51 12.49 -2.04
N MET A 10 1.55 12.00 -2.73
CA MET A 10 2.81 11.67 -2.08
C MET A 10 3.55 12.90 -1.58
N ALA A 11 3.53 13.99 -2.34
CA ALA A 11 4.11 15.27 -1.96
C ALA A 11 3.44 15.88 -0.72
N LEU A 12 2.12 15.76 -0.60
CA LEU A 12 1.36 16.26 0.56
C LEU A 12 1.77 15.59 1.87
N ILE A 13 2.17 14.31 1.84
CA ILE A 13 2.50 13.55 3.05
C ILE A 13 3.99 13.59 3.38
N ALA A 14 4.84 13.33 2.38
CA ALA A 14 6.27 13.11 2.58
C ALA A 14 7.16 14.15 1.90
N GLY A 15 6.56 15.17 1.28
CA GLY A 15 7.25 16.26 0.61
C GLY A 15 7.77 15.92 -0.78
N LYS A 16 8.51 16.86 -1.38
CA LYS A 16 9.10 16.76 -2.74
C LYS A 16 9.78 15.42 -3.07
N PRO A 17 10.63 14.81 -2.22
CA PRO A 17 11.30 13.55 -2.56
C PRO A 17 10.34 12.36 -2.79
N ALA A 18 9.08 12.49 -2.36
CA ALA A 18 8.07 11.45 -2.55
C ALA A 18 7.43 11.48 -3.94
N GLU A 19 7.58 12.57 -4.72
CA GLU A 19 7.06 12.64 -6.09
C GLU A 19 7.77 11.64 -7.00
N ASP A 20 9.09 11.55 -6.87
CA ASP A 20 9.92 10.63 -7.65
C ASP A 20 9.66 9.16 -7.28
N LEU A 21 9.13 8.92 -6.07
CA LEU A 21 8.72 7.59 -5.63
C LEU A 21 7.60 7.01 -6.50
N VAL A 22 6.68 7.86 -6.98
CA VAL A 22 5.56 7.44 -7.83
C VAL A 22 6.06 6.81 -9.11
N ASP A 23 7.03 7.44 -9.78
CA ASP A 23 7.55 6.94 -11.05
C ASP A 23 8.27 5.59 -10.89
N LEU A 24 8.81 5.32 -9.70
CA LEU A 24 9.44 4.06 -9.35
C LEU A 24 8.42 2.96 -8.97
N LEU A 25 7.34 3.34 -8.29
CA LEU A 25 6.34 2.42 -7.75
C LEU A 25 5.13 2.18 -8.66
N ASP A 26 4.97 2.94 -9.75
CA ASP A 26 3.93 2.77 -10.77
C ASP A 26 4.01 1.41 -11.52
N THR A 27 5.05 0.62 -11.24
CA THR A 27 5.19 -0.71 -11.82
C THR A 27 4.24 -1.71 -11.14
N HIS A 28 3.65 -2.65 -11.90
CA HIS A 28 2.81 -3.73 -11.34
C HIS A 28 3.54 -4.69 -10.36
N LYS A 29 4.86 -4.57 -10.22
CA LYS A 29 5.70 -5.43 -9.38
C LYS A 29 6.10 -4.68 -8.12
N HIS A 30 6.24 -5.42 -7.02
CA HIS A 30 6.75 -4.83 -5.79
C HIS A 30 8.24 -4.53 -5.93
N VAL A 31 8.65 -3.33 -5.50
CA VAL A 31 10.00 -2.83 -5.63
C VAL A 31 10.71 -2.91 -4.27
N ASN A 32 11.99 -3.25 -4.29
CA ASN A 32 12.79 -3.36 -3.07
C ASN A 32 13.20 -1.97 -2.54
N GLU A 33 13.12 -1.76 -1.22
CA GLU A 33 13.55 -0.53 -0.54
C GLU A 33 14.97 -0.07 -0.91
N PHE A 34 15.92 -0.99 -1.13
CA PHE A 34 17.29 -0.64 -1.52
C PHE A 34 17.38 -0.06 -2.94
N ILE A 35 16.54 -0.54 -3.86
CA ILE A 35 16.49 -0.03 -5.23
C ILE A 35 15.90 1.37 -5.24
N ILE A 36 14.88 1.59 -4.40
CA ILE A 36 14.25 2.90 -4.22
C ILE A 36 15.26 3.90 -3.69
N ALA A 37 15.96 3.57 -2.60
CA ALA A 37 16.98 4.44 -2.00
C ALA A 37 18.08 4.83 -3.00
N LYS A 38 18.57 3.85 -3.78
CA LYS A 38 19.61 4.08 -4.79
C LYS A 38 19.14 5.00 -5.91
N LYS A 39 17.89 4.89 -6.35
CA LYS A 39 17.36 5.73 -7.44
C LYS A 39 17.01 7.15 -7.00
N LEU A 40 16.59 7.32 -5.74
CA LEU A 40 16.29 8.63 -5.15
C LEU A 40 17.55 9.35 -4.63
N ASN A 41 18.73 8.71 -4.68
CA ASN A 41 19.96 9.20 -4.06
C ASN A 41 19.78 9.57 -2.57
N LEU A 42 18.94 8.80 -1.86
CA LEU A 42 18.67 8.98 -0.43
C LEU A 42 19.31 7.87 0.39
N THR A 43 19.57 8.16 1.66
CA THR A 43 19.96 7.10 2.60
C THR A 43 18.80 6.13 2.82
N ILE A 44 19.12 4.87 3.14
CA ILE A 44 18.12 3.84 3.41
C ILE A 44 17.19 4.26 4.55
N ASN A 45 17.72 4.93 5.57
CA ASN A 45 16.94 5.39 6.72
C ASN A 45 15.94 6.49 6.34
N GLN A 46 16.36 7.48 5.55
CA GLN A 46 15.45 8.50 5.02
C GLN A 46 14.36 7.88 4.15
N THR A 47 14.75 6.96 3.27
CA THR A 47 13.81 6.26 2.39
C THR A 47 12.77 5.47 3.19
N ARG A 48 13.19 4.75 4.23
CA ARG A 48 12.28 4.03 5.14
C ARG A 48 11.34 4.97 5.87
N ASN A 49 11.84 6.10 6.38
CA ASN A 49 11.00 7.07 7.10
C ASN A 49 9.90 7.65 6.18
N ILE A 50 10.26 7.95 4.92
CA ILE A 50 9.30 8.36 3.89
C ILE A 50 8.29 7.25 3.60
N LEU A 51 8.76 6.01 3.37
CA LEU A 51 7.89 4.87 3.06
C LEU A 51 6.93 4.54 4.20
N TYR A 52 7.37 4.61 5.46
CA TYR A 52 6.52 4.38 6.62
C TYR A 52 5.45 5.47 6.76
N LYS A 53 5.83 6.76 6.66
CA LYS A 53 4.85 7.85 6.66
C LYS A 53 3.78 7.63 5.60
N ILE A 54 4.16 7.32 4.37
CA ILE A 54 3.22 7.08 3.28
C ILE A 54 2.37 5.83 3.52
N SER A 55 2.95 4.79 4.13
CA SER A 55 2.26 3.56 4.50
C SER A 55 1.21 3.78 5.58
N ASP A 56 1.44 4.70 6.52
CA ASP A 56 0.49 5.00 7.60
C ASP A 56 -0.82 5.60 7.05
N TYR A 57 -0.73 6.37 5.96
CA TYR A 57 -1.90 6.84 5.21
C TYR A 57 -2.48 5.81 4.24
N GLY A 58 -1.89 4.60 4.17
CA GLY A 58 -2.38 3.49 3.36
C GLY A 58 -2.12 3.65 1.86
N LEU A 59 -1.26 4.57 1.41
CA LEU A 59 -1.00 4.79 -0.02
C LEU A 59 -0.12 3.70 -0.64
N VAL A 60 0.63 2.97 0.18
CA VAL A 60 1.57 1.95 -0.27
C VAL A 60 1.40 0.70 0.60
N SER A 61 1.42 -0.48 -0.02
CA SER A 61 1.47 -1.76 0.67
C SER A 61 2.89 -2.32 0.69
N SER A 62 3.22 -3.00 1.79
CA SER A 62 4.50 -3.68 1.97
C SER A 62 4.32 -5.19 2.10
N ILE A 63 5.25 -5.94 1.50
CA ILE A 63 5.38 -7.38 1.68
C ILE A 63 6.78 -7.68 2.16
N ARG A 64 6.90 -8.38 3.28
CA ARG A 64 8.18 -8.90 3.77
C ARG A 64 8.48 -10.26 3.13
N LYS A 65 9.69 -10.43 2.62
CA LYS A 65 10.19 -11.73 2.16
C LYS A 65 11.47 -12.08 2.92
N LYS A 66 11.56 -13.33 3.36
CA LYS A 66 12.77 -13.87 3.98
C LYS A 66 13.73 -14.33 2.89
N ASP A 67 14.97 -13.88 2.97
CA ASP A 67 16.03 -14.36 2.08
C ASP A 67 16.44 -15.78 2.49
N LYS A 68 16.42 -16.72 1.54
CA LYS A 68 16.78 -18.12 1.77
C LYS A 68 18.27 -18.30 2.05
N ARG A 69 19.13 -17.38 1.60
CA ARG A 69 20.59 -17.48 1.76
C ARG A 69 21.09 -16.79 3.01
N LYS A 70 20.69 -15.53 3.21
CA LYS A 70 21.22 -14.67 4.29
C LYS A 70 20.34 -14.63 5.54
N GLY A 71 19.10 -15.10 5.48
CA GLY A 71 18.20 -15.19 6.63
C GLY A 71 17.53 -13.88 7.06
N TRP A 72 18.00 -12.71 6.60
CA TRP A 72 17.37 -11.41 6.82
C TRP A 72 16.03 -11.22 6.06
N TYR A 73 15.21 -10.29 6.52
CA TYR A 73 13.96 -9.89 5.88
C TYR A 73 14.19 -8.65 4.99
N THR A 74 13.60 -8.67 3.81
CA THR A 74 13.58 -7.51 2.90
C THR A 74 12.16 -7.08 2.64
N TYR A 75 11.92 -5.77 2.70
CA TYR A 75 10.63 -5.16 2.41
C TYR A 75 10.50 -4.82 0.94
N PHE A 76 9.37 -5.21 0.38
CA PHE A 76 8.98 -4.92 -0.99
C PHE A 76 7.72 -4.06 -0.97
N TRP A 77 7.76 -2.95 -1.68
CA TRP A 77 6.74 -1.90 -1.64
C TRP A 77 5.98 -1.83 -2.96
N LYS A 78 4.69 -1.48 -2.90
CA LYS A 78 3.83 -1.28 -4.06
C LYS A 78 2.80 -0.19 -3.77
N ILE A 79 2.57 0.70 -4.73
CA ILE A 79 1.55 1.74 -4.57
C ILE A 79 0.13 1.16 -4.67
N GLU A 80 -0.75 1.60 -3.78
CA GLU A 80 -2.18 1.33 -3.84
C GLU A 80 -2.89 2.52 -4.48
N ILE A 81 -3.06 2.44 -5.80
CA ILE A 81 -3.61 3.52 -6.63
C ILE A 81 -5.00 3.95 -6.14
N LEU A 82 -5.89 3.00 -5.84
CA LEU A 82 -7.25 3.29 -5.37
C LEU A 82 -7.28 4.09 -4.07
N LYS A 83 -6.59 3.60 -3.04
CA LYS A 83 -6.50 4.32 -1.76
C LYS A 83 -5.84 5.68 -1.91
N SER A 84 -4.87 5.79 -2.82
CA SER A 84 -4.23 7.07 -3.11
C SER A 84 -5.20 8.08 -3.73
N LEU A 85 -6.05 7.63 -4.67
CA LEU A 85 -7.08 8.49 -5.24
C LEU A 85 -8.17 8.86 -4.21
N GLU A 86 -8.56 7.92 -3.33
CA GLU A 86 -9.50 8.20 -2.24
C GLU A 86 -8.94 9.22 -1.25
N PHE A 87 -7.66 9.12 -0.91
CA PHE A 87 -6.96 10.09 -0.07
C PHE A 87 -7.00 11.49 -0.67
N ILE A 88 -6.66 11.63 -1.96
CA ILE A 88 -6.73 12.92 -2.67
C ILE A 88 -8.16 13.45 -2.68
N ARG A 89 -9.15 12.60 -2.94
CA ARG A 89 -10.55 13.00 -2.92
C ARG A 89 -10.92 13.64 -1.58
N ASN A 90 -10.54 12.99 -0.48
CA ASN A 90 -10.83 13.49 0.86
C ASN A 90 -10.06 14.77 1.18
N ASP A 91 -8.82 14.89 0.74
CA ASP A 91 -8.04 16.12 0.89
C ASP A 91 -8.63 17.30 0.09
N LEU A 92 -9.05 17.05 -1.16
CA LEU A 92 -9.73 18.05 -1.99
C LEU A 92 -11.06 18.50 -1.36
N LEU A 93 -11.84 17.58 -0.81
CA LEU A 93 -13.07 17.92 -0.08
C LEU A 93 -12.79 18.81 1.12
N LYS A 94 -11.78 18.46 1.95
CA LYS A 94 -11.38 19.30 3.10
C LYS A 94 -10.92 20.70 2.66
N LYS A 95 -10.14 20.79 1.58
CA LYS A 95 -9.70 22.08 1.01
C LYS A 95 -10.89 22.91 0.53
N MET A 96 -11.86 22.28 -0.12
CA MET A 96 -13.09 22.94 -0.57
C MET A 96 -13.92 23.44 0.60
N ASP A 97 -14.13 22.61 1.63
CA ASP A 97 -14.88 22.99 2.83
C ASP A 97 -14.20 24.17 3.53
N ASN A 98 -12.88 24.12 3.71
CA ASN A 98 -12.11 25.22 4.30
C ASN A 98 -12.26 26.53 3.51
N LEU A 99 -12.14 26.47 2.18
CA LEU A 99 -12.33 27.65 1.32
C LEU A 99 -13.76 28.17 1.39
N GLN A 100 -14.76 27.30 1.42
CA GLN A 100 -16.17 27.68 1.53
C GLN A 100 -16.46 28.32 2.89
N HIS A 101 -15.87 27.80 3.97
CA HIS A 101 -15.94 28.42 5.29
C HIS A 101 -15.28 29.80 5.32
N GLN A 102 -14.12 29.96 4.68
CA GLN A 102 -13.44 31.26 4.57
C GLN A 102 -14.27 32.26 3.76
N ILE A 103 -14.86 31.85 2.63
CA ILE A 103 -15.76 32.70 1.83
C ILE A 103 -16.96 33.11 2.66
N LYS A 104 -17.66 32.16 3.30
CA LYS A 104 -18.83 32.44 4.13
C LYS A 104 -18.49 33.40 5.27
N SER A 105 -17.35 33.18 5.95
CA SER A 105 -16.91 34.08 7.01
C SER A 105 -16.59 35.49 6.49
N ARG A 106 -16.08 35.63 5.26
CA ARG A 106 -15.80 36.94 4.65
C ARG A 106 -17.02 37.62 4.06
N GLU A 107 -18.06 36.87 3.70
CA GLU A 107 -19.33 37.40 3.26
C GLU A 107 -20.18 37.90 4.45
N THR A 108 -20.09 37.25 5.61
CA THR A 108 -20.85 37.65 6.80
C THR A 108 -20.14 38.70 7.65
N LYS A 109 -18.82 38.60 7.81
CA LYS A 109 -18.04 39.51 8.66
C LYS A 109 -17.47 40.67 7.85
N ARG A 110 -17.47 41.84 8.46
CA ARG A 110 -16.78 43.03 7.96
C ARG A 110 -15.35 43.03 8.46
N PHE A 111 -14.44 43.42 7.57
CA PHE A 111 -13.02 43.52 7.85
C PHE A 111 -12.57 44.95 7.65
N TYR A 112 -11.73 45.42 8.55
CA TYR A 112 -11.13 46.74 8.53
C TYR A 112 -9.61 46.61 8.41
N VAL A 113 -8.99 47.49 7.64
CA VAL A 113 -7.57 47.49 7.37
C VAL A 113 -6.96 48.83 7.73
N CYS A 114 -5.78 48.78 8.34
CA CYS A 114 -4.93 49.96 8.51
C CYS A 114 -4.12 50.20 7.22
N GLU A 115 -4.18 51.40 6.65
CA GLU A 115 -3.44 51.74 5.43
C GLU A 115 -1.92 51.78 5.63
N LYS A 116 -1.46 52.12 6.83
CA LYS A 116 -0.02 52.26 7.14
C LYS A 116 0.64 50.94 7.51
N CYS A 117 -0.04 50.11 8.30
CA CYS A 117 0.52 48.85 8.83
C CYS A 117 0.03 47.61 8.07
N HIS A 118 -0.94 47.75 7.17
CA HIS A 118 -1.59 46.65 6.45
C HIS A 118 -2.15 45.53 7.34
N VAL A 119 -2.44 45.85 8.60
CA VAL A 119 -3.07 44.92 9.55
C VAL A 119 -4.57 44.87 9.29
N GLU A 120 -5.11 43.65 9.17
CA GLU A 120 -6.53 43.38 8.97
C GLU A 120 -7.17 42.93 10.28
N LEU A 121 -8.26 43.58 10.68
CA LEU A 121 -9.00 43.33 11.90
C LEU A 121 -10.48 43.07 11.61
N ASN A 122 -11.08 42.16 12.37
CA ASN A 122 -12.52 41.94 12.35
C ASN A 122 -13.25 43.12 13.01
N GLU A 123 -14.52 43.29 12.70
CA GLU A 123 -15.39 44.31 13.32
C GLU A 123 -15.38 44.29 14.86
N GLU A 124 -15.44 43.12 15.48
CA GLU A 124 -15.39 42.96 16.95
C GLU A 124 -14.07 43.51 17.53
N ASN A 125 -12.94 43.19 16.88
CA ASN A 125 -11.62 43.66 17.31
C ASN A 125 -11.42 45.15 17.00
N ALA A 126 -12.03 45.64 15.91
CA ALA A 126 -12.01 47.06 15.59
C ALA A 126 -12.82 47.85 16.63
N LEU A 127 -14.00 47.36 17.03
CA LEU A 127 -14.83 47.98 18.06
C LEU A 127 -14.10 48.04 19.41
N PHE A 128 -13.43 46.95 19.80
CA PHE A 128 -12.63 46.92 21.03
C PHE A 128 -11.52 47.98 21.05
N ASN A 129 -10.92 48.26 19.89
CA ASN A 129 -9.87 49.26 19.73
C ASN A 129 -10.40 50.63 19.25
N ASN A 130 -11.71 50.90 19.35
CA ASN A 130 -12.35 52.12 18.88
C ASN A 130 -11.98 52.51 17.43
N PHE A 131 -11.94 51.50 16.54
CA PHE A 131 -11.55 51.61 15.13
C PHE A 131 -10.16 52.24 14.91
N THR A 132 -9.29 52.14 15.89
CA THR A 132 -7.92 52.68 15.86
C THR A 132 -6.90 51.55 15.84
N CYS A 133 -5.85 51.72 15.04
CA CYS A 133 -4.78 50.73 14.96
C CYS A 133 -3.89 50.75 16.21
N THR A 134 -3.64 49.58 16.80
CA THR A 134 -2.79 49.41 18.00
C THR A 134 -1.33 49.81 17.78
N GLU A 135 -0.84 49.70 16.55
CA GLU A 135 0.58 49.94 16.23
C GLU A 135 0.89 51.40 15.90
N CYS A 136 -0.02 52.09 15.22
CA CYS A 136 0.25 53.42 14.65
C CYS A 136 -0.78 54.50 14.98
N GLY A 137 -1.86 54.15 15.71
CA GLY A 137 -2.89 55.10 16.10
C GLY A 137 -3.74 55.65 14.96
N SER A 138 -3.60 55.15 13.72
CA SER A 138 -4.43 55.59 12.60
C SER A 138 -5.80 54.91 12.60
N ILE A 139 -6.78 55.59 12.01
CA ILE A 139 -8.14 55.07 11.83
C ILE A 139 -8.13 53.90 10.84
N LEU A 140 -8.91 52.87 11.14
CA LEU A 140 -9.08 51.71 10.27
C LEU A 140 -10.13 51.98 9.18
N VAL A 141 -9.87 51.52 7.96
CA VAL A 141 -10.76 51.68 6.80
C VAL A 141 -11.41 50.35 6.45
N MET A 142 -12.68 50.34 6.05
CA MET A 142 -13.34 49.10 5.60
C MET A 142 -12.70 48.55 4.33
N ARG A 143 -12.42 47.24 4.29
CA ARG A 143 -11.85 46.59 3.11
C ARG A 143 -12.93 46.05 2.18
N ASP A 144 -12.81 46.34 0.89
CA ASP A 144 -13.61 45.70 -0.16
C ASP A 144 -13.17 44.25 -0.38
N ASN A 145 -13.95 43.31 0.16
CA ASN A 145 -13.68 41.87 0.06
C ASN A 145 -14.11 41.25 -1.28
N THR A 146 -14.81 41.99 -2.14
CA THR A 146 -15.42 41.48 -3.39
C THR A 146 -14.39 40.84 -4.34
N LYS A 147 -13.24 41.50 -4.55
CA LYS A 147 -12.16 40.99 -5.40
C LYS A 147 -11.59 39.67 -4.87
N MET A 148 -11.34 39.62 -3.55
CA MET A 148 -10.77 38.44 -2.90
C MET A 148 -11.75 37.26 -2.90
N ILE A 149 -13.03 37.51 -2.64
CA ILE A 149 -14.09 36.50 -2.70
C ILE A 149 -14.19 35.92 -4.11
N ASN A 150 -14.11 36.75 -5.15
CA ASN A 150 -14.14 36.29 -6.54
C ASN A 150 -12.94 35.39 -6.89
N GLU A 151 -11.74 35.72 -6.41
CA GLU A 151 -10.57 34.87 -6.58
C GLU A 151 -10.73 33.52 -5.86
N MET A 152 -11.23 33.54 -4.63
CA MET A 152 -11.51 32.32 -3.86
C MET A 152 -12.59 31.46 -4.53
N LYS A 153 -13.63 32.06 -5.10
CA LYS A 153 -14.66 31.36 -5.89
C LYS A 153 -14.08 30.70 -7.14
N ARG A 154 -13.20 31.41 -7.88
CA ARG A 154 -12.46 30.84 -9.03
C ARG A 154 -11.58 29.64 -8.61
N ASN A 155 -10.92 29.73 -7.46
CA ASN A 155 -10.13 28.62 -6.94
C ASN A 155 -11.01 27.43 -6.54
N LEU A 156 -12.19 27.68 -5.97
CA LEU A 156 -13.17 26.65 -5.65
C LEU A 156 -13.68 25.93 -6.92
N GLU A 157 -13.92 26.67 -8.00
CA GLU A 157 -14.27 26.08 -9.30
C GLU A 157 -13.16 25.19 -9.88
N ARG A 158 -11.88 25.59 -9.74
CA ARG A 158 -10.75 24.75 -10.14
C ARG A 158 -10.71 23.44 -9.35
N LEU A 159 -10.84 23.51 -8.03
CA LEU A 159 -10.89 22.32 -7.17
C LEU A 159 -12.07 21.40 -7.49
N LYS A 160 -13.24 21.96 -7.82
CA LYS A 160 -14.41 21.17 -8.28
C LYS A 160 -14.11 20.39 -9.56
N LYS A 161 -13.41 21.01 -10.52
CA LYS A 161 -12.98 20.33 -11.76
C LYS A 161 -12.02 19.19 -11.45
N ASP A 162 -11.01 19.44 -10.61
CA ASP A 162 -10.04 18.43 -10.19
C ASP A 162 -10.72 17.24 -9.48
N LEU A 163 -11.69 17.52 -8.60
CA LEU A 163 -12.47 16.49 -7.93
C LEU A 163 -13.30 15.64 -8.91
N GLY A 164 -13.89 16.27 -9.94
CA GLY A 164 -14.58 15.56 -11.02
C GLY A 164 -13.65 14.59 -11.77
N PHE A 165 -12.43 15.02 -12.09
CA PHE A 165 -11.43 14.14 -12.72
C PHE A 165 -11.01 12.98 -11.82
N VAL A 166 -10.79 13.24 -10.53
CA VAL A 166 -10.42 12.20 -9.55
C VAL A 166 -11.54 11.16 -9.42
N GLN A 167 -12.81 11.58 -9.34
CA GLN A 167 -13.95 10.66 -9.28
C GLN A 167 -14.07 9.77 -10.51
N GLN A 168 -13.89 10.33 -11.71
CA GLN A 168 -13.87 9.54 -12.95
C GLN A 168 -12.76 8.49 -12.93
N GLU A 169 -11.59 8.84 -12.43
CA GLU A 169 -10.45 7.94 -12.39
C GLU A 169 -10.62 6.82 -11.35
N ILE A 170 -11.22 7.14 -10.19
CA ILE A 170 -11.64 6.15 -9.18
C ILE A 170 -12.62 5.15 -9.79
N ALA A 171 -13.62 5.63 -10.55
CA ALA A 171 -14.61 4.76 -11.17
C ALA A 171 -13.97 3.78 -12.18
N LYS A 172 -13.03 4.25 -13.00
CA LYS A 172 -12.30 3.40 -13.96
C LYS A 172 -11.47 2.34 -13.22
N GLU A 173 -10.72 2.73 -12.20
CA GLU A 173 -9.85 1.80 -11.49
C GLU A 173 -10.66 0.76 -10.68
N ASN A 174 -11.82 1.15 -10.13
CA ASN A 174 -12.75 0.22 -9.49
C ASN A 174 -13.29 -0.83 -10.47
N GLN A 175 -13.69 -0.41 -11.68
CA GLN A 175 -14.13 -1.36 -12.72
C GLN A 175 -13.01 -2.34 -13.12
N VAL A 176 -11.77 -1.87 -13.22
CA VAL A 176 -10.61 -2.73 -13.51
C VAL A 176 -10.38 -3.72 -12.37
N LEU A 177 -10.47 -3.27 -11.11
CA LEU A 177 -10.31 -4.12 -9.95
C LEU A 177 -11.40 -5.20 -9.87
N GLU A 178 -12.66 -4.83 -10.10
CA GLU A 178 -13.79 -5.78 -10.13
C GLU A 178 -13.65 -6.82 -11.25
N LYS A 179 -13.20 -6.40 -12.44
CA LYS A 179 -12.87 -7.31 -13.55
C LYS A 179 -11.71 -8.27 -13.19
N LYS A 180 -10.71 -7.83 -12.43
CA LYS A 180 -9.62 -8.70 -11.93
C LYS A 180 -10.13 -9.68 -10.88
N LYS A 181 -10.85 -9.20 -9.85
CA LYS A 181 -11.44 -10.01 -8.79
C LYS A 181 -12.39 -11.07 -9.35
N SER A 182 -13.26 -10.71 -10.30
CA SER A 182 -14.17 -11.68 -10.93
C SER A 182 -13.44 -12.74 -11.75
N LYS A 183 -12.33 -12.40 -12.42
CA LYS A 183 -11.47 -13.38 -13.11
C LYS A 183 -10.76 -14.31 -12.13
N GLU A 184 -10.24 -13.79 -11.02
CA GLU A 184 -9.61 -14.58 -9.96
C GLU A 184 -10.62 -15.53 -9.30
N MET A 185 -11.79 -15.02 -8.92
CA MET A 185 -12.89 -15.83 -8.38
C MET A 185 -13.32 -16.96 -9.34
N LYS A 186 -13.36 -16.69 -10.65
CA LYS A 186 -13.62 -17.73 -11.67
C LYS A 186 -12.51 -18.78 -11.75
N LYS A 187 -11.25 -18.37 -11.64
CA LYS A 187 -10.10 -19.30 -11.63
C LYS A 187 -10.08 -20.16 -10.38
N GLU A 188 -10.27 -19.56 -9.19
CA GLU A 188 -10.34 -20.28 -7.93
C GLU A 188 -11.49 -21.29 -7.92
N ARG A 189 -12.69 -20.91 -8.40
CA ARG A 189 -13.82 -21.84 -8.54
C ARG A 189 -13.47 -23.03 -9.45
N LYS A 190 -12.81 -22.78 -10.60
CA LYS A 190 -12.35 -23.85 -11.51
C LYS A 190 -11.30 -24.75 -10.85
N GLU A 191 -10.35 -24.20 -10.10
CA GLU A 191 -9.35 -25.00 -9.38
C GLU A 191 -9.98 -25.85 -8.27
N ILE A 192 -10.91 -25.29 -7.50
CA ILE A 192 -11.64 -26.02 -6.47
C ILE A 192 -12.46 -27.16 -7.11
N GLU A 193 -13.12 -26.90 -8.23
CA GLU A 193 -13.87 -27.92 -8.95
C GLU A 193 -12.96 -29.02 -9.52
N ALA A 194 -11.82 -28.67 -10.10
CA ALA A 194 -10.81 -29.62 -10.58
C ALA A 194 -10.25 -30.48 -9.44
N LYS A 195 -9.95 -29.89 -8.28
CA LYS A 195 -9.52 -30.61 -7.06
C LYS A 195 -10.60 -31.57 -6.56
N LYS A 196 -11.89 -31.17 -6.58
CA LYS A 196 -13.01 -32.05 -6.21
C LYS A 196 -13.16 -33.21 -7.20
N ARG A 197 -13.04 -32.96 -8.51
CA ARG A 197 -13.12 -34.00 -9.56
C ARG A 197 -11.97 -35.00 -9.43
N SER A 198 -10.72 -34.54 -9.24
CA SER A 198 -9.56 -35.42 -9.07
C SER A 198 -9.65 -36.27 -7.80
N GLN A 199 -10.14 -35.72 -6.68
CA GLN A 199 -10.41 -36.47 -5.46
C GLN A 199 -11.49 -37.54 -5.64
N LYS A 200 -12.57 -37.24 -6.39
CA LYS A 200 -13.62 -38.22 -6.73
C LYS A 200 -13.05 -39.36 -7.58
N LEU A 201 -12.28 -39.05 -8.63
CA LEU A 201 -11.61 -40.04 -9.48
C LEU A 201 -10.63 -40.92 -8.69
N ALA A 202 -9.85 -40.34 -7.77
CA ALA A 202 -8.95 -41.09 -6.90
C ALA A 202 -9.70 -42.02 -5.92
N ARG A 203 -10.85 -41.59 -5.39
CA ARG A 203 -11.73 -42.44 -4.56
C ARG A 203 -12.32 -43.59 -5.36
N ILE A 204 -12.73 -43.36 -6.61
CA ILE A 204 -13.24 -44.40 -7.50
C ILE A 204 -12.14 -45.42 -7.83
N LYS A 205 -10.93 -44.96 -8.21
CA LYS A 205 -9.77 -45.85 -8.44
C LYS A 205 -9.41 -46.70 -7.21
N LYS A 206 -9.44 -46.13 -6.00
CA LYS A 206 -9.22 -46.89 -4.76
C LYS A 206 -10.32 -47.93 -4.49
N LYS A 207 -11.57 -47.67 -4.89
CA LYS A 207 -12.68 -48.63 -4.77
C LYS A 207 -12.60 -49.74 -5.81
N THR A 208 -12.18 -49.46 -7.05
CA THR A 208 -12.00 -50.48 -8.10
C THR A 208 -10.81 -51.40 -7.83
N LEU A 209 -9.68 -50.86 -7.36
CA LEU A 209 -8.51 -51.64 -6.93
C LEU A 209 -8.81 -52.59 -5.75
N LYS A 210 -9.77 -52.26 -4.88
CA LYS A 210 -10.21 -53.13 -3.78
C LYS A 210 -11.18 -54.25 -4.21
N LYS A 211 -11.85 -54.12 -5.36
CA LYS A 211 -12.78 -55.16 -5.88
C LYS A 211 -12.07 -56.28 -6.64
N ILE A 212 -10.85 -56.05 -7.16
CA ILE A 212 -10.03 -57.10 -7.77
C ILE A 212 -9.31 -57.87 -6.64
N LYS A 213 -9.94 -58.92 -6.10
CA LYS A 213 -9.27 -59.86 -5.18
C LYS A 213 -8.31 -60.76 -5.98
N PRO A 214 -7.12 -61.10 -5.45
CA PRO A 214 -6.20 -62.01 -6.14
C PRO A 214 -6.76 -63.44 -6.14
N VAL A 215 -6.81 -64.05 -7.31
CA VAL A 215 -7.11 -65.49 -7.48
C VAL A 215 -5.99 -66.29 -6.81
N LYS A 216 -6.33 -67.14 -5.83
CA LYS A 216 -5.38 -68.00 -5.11
C LYS A 216 -4.85 -69.11 -6.03
N ILE A 217 -3.59 -69.00 -6.46
CA ILE A 217 -2.85 -70.14 -7.02
C ILE A 217 -2.41 -71.06 -5.85
N LYS A 218 -2.93 -72.29 -5.83
CA LYS A 218 -2.59 -73.33 -4.84
C LYS A 218 -1.13 -73.79 -5.05
N LYS A 219 -0.23 -73.50 -4.10
CA LYS A 219 1.10 -74.11 -4.04
C LYS A 219 1.00 -75.56 -3.54
N LYS A 220 1.41 -76.54 -4.36
CA LYS A 220 1.68 -77.93 -3.95
C LYS A 220 2.91 -77.98 -3.02
N LYS A 221 2.83 -78.76 -1.94
CA LYS A 221 3.92 -79.02 -0.97
C LYS A 221 4.93 -80.02 -1.55
N ILE A 222 6.22 -79.78 -1.34
CA ILE A 222 7.32 -80.77 -1.44
C ILE A 222 8.20 -80.60 -0.17
N PRO A 223 8.71 -81.69 0.47
CA PRO A 223 9.05 -81.68 1.89
C PRO A 223 10.49 -81.26 2.23
N ARG A 224 10.69 -80.91 3.52
CA ARG A 224 11.93 -80.46 4.16
C ARG A 224 13.02 -81.54 4.24
N LYS A 225 14.29 -81.17 4.08
CA LYS A 225 15.44 -81.78 4.81
C LYS A 225 16.49 -80.71 5.19
N LYS A 226 17.14 -81.00 6.32
CA LYS A 226 17.92 -80.17 7.27
C LYS A 226 19.30 -79.74 6.72
N PHE A 227 19.90 -78.65 7.22
CA PHE A 227 21.32 -78.62 7.67
C PHE A 227 21.66 -77.37 8.54
N PHE A 228 22.04 -77.65 9.80
CA PHE A 228 22.91 -76.99 10.79
C PHE A 228 23.05 -75.46 11.00
N LYS A 229 22.91 -75.09 12.29
CA LYS A 229 23.41 -73.86 12.96
C LYS A 229 24.94 -73.91 13.14
N LYS A 230 25.63 -72.77 13.04
CA LYS A 230 26.75 -72.41 13.94
C LYS A 230 26.89 -70.90 14.10
N LEU A 231 27.00 -70.48 15.37
CA LEU A 231 27.23 -69.13 15.89
C LEU A 231 28.60 -68.58 15.49
N PHE A 232 28.77 -67.24 15.45
CA PHE A 232 29.93 -66.56 16.07
C PHE A 232 29.64 -65.09 16.43
N LYS A 233 30.43 -64.61 17.41
CA LYS A 233 30.19 -63.56 18.41
C LYS A 233 30.38 -62.10 17.95
N LYS A 234 29.76 -61.19 18.72
CA LYS A 234 30.06 -59.75 18.82
C LYS A 234 31.52 -59.49 19.20
N HIS A 235 32.15 -58.49 18.58
CA HIS A 235 33.21 -57.69 19.21
C HIS A 235 33.06 -56.20 18.87
N LYS A 236 33.34 -55.39 19.90
CA LYS A 236 33.26 -53.93 20.01
C LYS A 236 34.68 -53.40 19.85
N ALA A 237 34.91 -52.34 19.06
CA ALA A 237 36.18 -51.59 19.10
C ALA A 237 35.96 -50.09 18.86
N ARG A 238 36.68 -49.29 19.67
CA ARG A 238 36.63 -47.83 19.86
C ARG A 238 37.53 -47.06 18.88
N LYS A 239 37.17 -45.78 18.68
CA LYS A 239 37.97 -44.53 18.45
C LYS A 239 39.37 -44.63 17.82
N ASN A 240 39.64 -43.76 16.82
CA ASN A 240 40.59 -42.64 16.99
C ASN A 240 40.52 -41.57 15.88
N LEU A 241 40.63 -40.30 16.30
CA LEU A 241 40.93 -39.12 15.48
C LEU A 241 42.39 -39.17 14.97
N LYS A 242 42.66 -38.62 13.78
CA LYS A 242 43.88 -37.83 13.54
C LYS A 242 43.73 -36.87 12.35
N LYS A 243 44.03 -35.60 12.64
CA LYS A 243 44.27 -34.47 11.74
C LYS A 243 45.30 -34.82 10.65
N LYS A 244 45.14 -34.26 9.44
CA LYS A 244 46.26 -34.03 8.51
C LYS A 244 46.18 -32.62 7.91
N LYS A 245 47.24 -31.84 8.18
CA LYS A 245 47.63 -30.58 7.55
C LYS A 245 47.90 -30.78 6.05
N LYS A 246 47.58 -29.78 5.23
CA LYS A 246 48.31 -29.36 4.01
C LYS A 246 48.61 -27.87 4.23
N ARG A 247 49.87 -27.48 4.45
CA ARG A 247 50.87 -27.12 3.42
C ARG A 247 50.27 -26.22 2.35
#